data_AF-A0A9P7QJT5-F1
#
_entry.id   AF-A0A9P7QJT5-F1
#
_cell.length_a   1.000
_cell.length_b   1.000
_cell.length_c   1.000
_cell.angle_alpha   90.00
_cell.angle_beta   90.00
_cell.angle_gamma   90.00
#
_symmetry.space_group_name_H-M   'P 1'
#
loop_
_entity.id
_entity.type
_entity.pdbx_description
1 polymer ?
#
loop_
_entity_poly.entity_id
_entity_poly.type
_entity_poly.pdbx_seq_one_letter_code
_entity_poly.pdbx_strand_id
1 'polypeptide(L)'
;MSLVSGEKTNFQFILRLLNTNVDGKQKVMYALTKIKGVGRRYSNLVCKKADVDLNKRYEQSPTSFTLGICAFFGVYCRSGGRQSHQIYVNYGYLQGRDKERHEQKKKKSNTIRYSAGELTSEELERIVTIIQNPTQYKIPSWFLNRQRDIVDGKDSQILANGVDSKLRDDLERLKKIRAHRGLRHYWGLRVRGQHTKTTGRRGRTVGVSKKKGG
;
A
#
# COMPACT_ATOMS: atom_id res chain seq x y z
N MET A 1 -3.22 -41.55 2.42
CA MET A 1 -4.36 -41.35 3.34
C MET A 1 -4.57 -39.86 3.59
N SER A 2 -5.69 -39.33 3.11
CA SER A 2 -6.20 -37.97 3.32
C SER A 2 -6.68 -37.73 4.75
N LEU A 3 -6.52 -36.50 5.26
CA LEU A 3 -7.54 -35.75 6.02
C LEU A 3 -6.98 -34.37 6.43
N VAL A 4 -7.15 -33.36 5.56
CA VAL A 4 -7.63 -32.02 5.94
C VAL A 4 -8.38 -31.47 4.73
N SER A 5 -9.58 -31.98 4.52
CA SER A 5 -10.64 -31.24 3.82
C SER A 5 -11.56 -30.70 4.90
N GLY A 6 -11.49 -29.39 5.14
CA GLY A 6 -12.44 -28.64 5.95
C GLY A 6 -12.73 -27.35 5.21
N GLU A 7 -13.69 -27.43 4.29
CA GLU A 7 -14.42 -26.32 3.66
C GLU A 7 -13.62 -25.19 2.98
N LYS A 8 -13.32 -25.36 1.68
CA LYS A 8 -13.09 -24.24 0.74
C LYS A 8 -14.40 -23.81 0.06
N THR A 9 -15.52 -23.79 0.79
CA THR A 9 -16.85 -23.69 0.16
C THR A 9 -17.34 -22.27 -0.06
N ASN A 10 -16.65 -21.21 0.38
CA ASN A 10 -17.09 -19.83 0.08
C ASN A 10 -15.93 -18.84 -0.17
N PHE A 11 -14.96 -19.20 -1.01
CA PHE A 11 -14.01 -18.18 -1.50
C PHE A 11 -14.73 -17.22 -2.46
N GLN A 12 -14.93 -15.98 -2.04
CA GLN A 12 -15.54 -14.97 -2.91
C GLN A 12 -14.46 -14.32 -3.79
N PHE A 13 -14.50 -14.62 -5.09
CA PHE A 13 -13.57 -14.02 -6.05
C PHE A 13 -13.78 -12.51 -6.21
N ILE A 14 -15.03 -12.05 -6.08
CA ILE A 14 -15.43 -10.66 -6.21
C ILE A 14 -16.24 -10.29 -4.97
N LEU A 15 -15.79 -9.25 -4.26
CA LEU A 15 -16.47 -8.66 -3.13
C LEU A 15 -17.04 -7.32 -3.55
N ARG A 16 -18.28 -7.01 -3.16
CA ARG A 16 -18.84 -5.69 -3.42
C ARG A 16 -18.91 -4.89 -2.13
N LEU A 17 -18.12 -3.83 -2.05
CA LEU A 17 -18.02 -2.95 -0.88
C LEU A 17 -18.22 -1.50 -1.30
N LEU A 18 -19.10 -0.78 -0.60
CA LEU A 18 -19.36 0.66 -0.82
C LEU A 18 -19.57 1.00 -2.32
N ASN A 19 -20.42 0.24 -3.00
CA ASN A 19 -20.73 0.35 -4.44
C ASN A 19 -19.57 0.05 -5.41
N THR A 20 -18.43 -0.45 -4.92
CA THR A 20 -17.26 -0.80 -5.74
C THR A 20 -16.97 -2.30 -5.71
N ASN A 21 -16.42 -2.82 -6.81
CA ASN A 21 -16.00 -4.22 -6.93
C ASN A 21 -14.54 -4.36 -6.48
N VAL A 22 -14.31 -5.24 -5.52
CA VAL A 22 -13.02 -5.51 -4.88
C VAL A 22 -12.59 -6.95 -5.20
N ASP A 23 -11.31 -7.15 -5.52
CA ASP A 23 -10.80 -8.48 -5.88
C ASP A 23 -10.49 -9.29 -4.62
N GLY A 24 -11.10 -10.48 -4.52
CA GLY A 24 -10.86 -11.40 -3.41
C GLY A 24 -9.47 -12.01 -3.38
N LYS A 25 -8.76 -12.07 -4.52
CA LYS A 25 -7.40 -12.66 -4.64
C LYS A 25 -6.29 -11.80 -4.03
N GLN A 26 -6.56 -10.51 -3.80
CA GLN A 26 -5.57 -9.58 -3.26
C GLN A 26 -5.63 -9.60 -1.72
N LYS A 27 -4.51 -9.25 -1.07
CA LYS A 27 -4.51 -9.04 0.39
C LYS A 27 -5.49 -7.91 0.74
N VAL A 28 -6.15 -8.03 1.90
CA VAL A 28 -7.16 -7.07 2.39
C VAL A 28 -6.69 -5.61 2.28
N MET A 29 -5.44 -5.34 2.70
CA MET A 29 -4.87 -3.99 2.65
C MET A 29 -4.94 -3.38 1.23
N TYR A 30 -4.55 -4.15 0.21
CA TYR A 30 -4.54 -3.69 -1.18
C TYR A 30 -5.94 -3.70 -1.79
N ALA A 31 -6.74 -4.71 -1.44
CA ALA A 31 -8.10 -4.86 -1.92
C ALA A 31 -8.95 -3.62 -1.57
N LEU A 32 -8.87 -3.11 -0.34
CA LEU A 32 -9.59 -1.91 0.09
C LEU A 32 -9.15 -0.62 -0.62
N THR A 33 -7.93 -0.55 -1.17
CA THR A 33 -7.48 0.65 -1.92
C THR A 33 -8.19 0.85 -3.26
N LYS A 34 -8.92 -0.16 -3.73
CA LYS A 34 -9.80 0.00 -4.90
C LYS A 34 -10.97 0.95 -4.63
N ILE A 35 -11.37 1.08 -3.37
CA ILE A 35 -12.42 2.01 -2.96
C ILE A 35 -11.87 3.44 -3.07
N LYS A 36 -12.49 4.29 -3.90
CA LYS A 36 -12.11 5.70 -3.98
C LYS A 36 -12.23 6.37 -2.61
N GLY A 37 -11.20 7.11 -2.21
CA GLY A 37 -11.11 7.73 -0.89
C GLY A 37 -10.40 6.86 0.16
N VAL A 38 -10.10 5.60 -0.10
CA VAL A 38 -9.31 4.74 0.82
C VAL A 38 -7.90 4.54 0.28
N GLY A 39 -6.89 5.03 1.01
CA GLY A 39 -5.48 4.83 0.69
C GLY A 39 -4.84 3.65 1.44
N ARG A 40 -3.60 3.28 1.09
CA ARG A 40 -2.85 2.20 1.76
C ARG A 40 -2.73 2.40 3.27
N ARG A 41 -2.44 3.63 3.72
CA ARG A 41 -2.30 3.98 5.14
C ARG A 41 -3.64 3.92 5.87
N TYR A 42 -4.71 4.37 5.21
CA TYR A 42 -6.07 4.35 5.76
C TYR A 42 -6.58 2.91 5.91
N SER A 43 -6.42 2.11 4.86
CA SER A 43 -6.71 0.67 4.86
C SER A 43 -6.00 -0.06 6.00
N ASN A 44 -4.72 0.22 6.21
CA ASN A 44 -3.97 -0.34 7.35
C ASN A 44 -4.55 0.05 8.70
N LEU A 45 -4.96 1.30 8.88
CA LEU A 45 -5.56 1.77 10.13
C LEU A 45 -6.89 1.06 10.38
N VAL A 46 -7.73 0.94 9.36
CA VAL A 46 -9.05 0.30 9.44
C VAL A 46 -8.91 -1.18 9.80
N CYS A 47 -8.04 -1.94 9.12
CA CYS A 47 -7.83 -3.36 9.47
C CYS A 47 -7.31 -3.53 10.91
N LYS A 48 -6.45 -2.63 11.39
CA LYS A 48 -5.98 -2.65 12.80
C LYS A 48 -7.10 -2.34 13.81
N LYS A 49 -8.13 -1.61 13.41
CA LYS A 49 -9.27 -1.24 14.25
C LYS A 49 -10.41 -2.24 14.17
N ALA A 50 -10.51 -2.96 13.06
CA ALA A 50 -11.44 -4.06 12.84
C ALA A 50 -10.93 -5.40 13.42
N ASP A 51 -9.73 -5.40 14.00
CA ASP A 51 -9.01 -6.59 14.47
C ASP A 51 -8.88 -7.67 13.38
N VAL A 52 -8.71 -7.24 12.13
CA VAL A 52 -8.49 -8.11 10.98
C VAL A 52 -6.99 -8.28 10.75
N ASP A 53 -6.54 -9.53 10.70
CA ASP A 53 -5.15 -9.87 10.45
C ASP A 53 -4.67 -9.35 9.09
N LEU A 54 -3.85 -8.30 9.11
CA LEU A 54 -3.24 -7.65 7.94
C LEU A 54 -2.26 -8.57 7.18
N ASN A 55 -1.64 -9.45 7.95
CA ASN A 55 -0.80 -10.59 7.61
C ASN A 55 -0.66 -11.33 8.96
N LYS A 56 -0.66 -12.65 9.06
CA LYS A 56 0.14 -13.27 10.13
C LYS A 56 1.62 -12.99 9.85
N ARG A 57 2.06 -11.77 10.20
CA ARG A 57 3.26 -11.41 10.97
C ARG A 57 3.30 -9.88 11.14
N TYR A 58 2.71 -9.40 12.22
CA TYR A 58 3.24 -8.28 12.98
C TYR A 58 3.53 -8.87 14.36
N GLU A 59 4.70 -9.48 14.53
CA GLU A 59 5.19 -9.71 15.90
C GLU A 59 5.49 -8.33 16.47
N GLN A 60 4.84 -8.05 17.59
CA GLN A 60 5.08 -6.89 18.42
C GLN A 60 6.59 -6.82 18.78
N SER A 61 7.06 -5.60 18.99
CA SER A 61 8.38 -5.21 19.47
C SER A 61 9.14 -6.23 20.34
N PRO A 62 10.48 -6.29 20.21
CA PRO A 62 11.36 -6.35 21.36
C PRO A 62 12.03 -4.98 21.55
N THR A 63 11.56 -4.23 22.54
CA THR A 63 12.42 -3.26 23.25
C THR A 63 13.49 -4.04 24.01
N SER A 64 14.53 -4.50 23.31
CA SER A 64 15.80 -5.02 23.88
C SER A 64 16.66 -5.56 22.73
N PHE A 65 17.49 -4.74 22.06
CA PHE A 65 18.71 -5.17 21.35
C PHE A 65 19.42 -3.94 20.72
N THR A 66 19.64 -2.89 21.51
CA THR A 66 20.65 -1.86 21.20
C THR A 66 22.02 -2.30 21.71
N LEU A 67 22.59 -3.37 21.16
CA LEU A 67 24.00 -3.77 21.39
C LEU A 67 24.51 -4.62 20.21
N GLY A 68 24.53 -4.06 19.00
CA GLY A 68 25.02 -4.82 17.84
C GLY A 68 25.38 -4.05 16.57
N ILE A 69 25.34 -2.72 16.58
CA ILE A 69 25.60 -1.90 15.36
C ILE A 69 27.00 -1.26 15.35
N CYS A 70 27.83 -1.40 16.40
CA CYS A 70 29.16 -0.78 16.41
C CYS A 70 30.31 -1.57 15.76
N ALA A 71 30.11 -2.79 15.25
CA ALA A 71 31.24 -3.65 14.85
C ALA A 71 31.39 -3.93 13.34
N PHE A 72 30.77 -3.14 12.43
CA PHE A 72 30.87 -3.42 10.98
C PHE A 72 31.44 -2.30 10.10
N PHE A 73 31.86 -1.18 10.68
CA PHE A 73 32.71 -0.20 9.97
C PHE A 73 34.14 -0.28 10.52
N GLY A 74 34.82 -1.36 10.17
CA GLY A 74 36.26 -1.50 10.37
C GLY A 74 37.02 -0.66 9.35
N VAL A 75 37.40 0.55 9.75
CA VAL A 75 38.62 1.20 9.25
C VAL A 75 39.78 0.58 10.03
N TYR A 76 40.71 -0.11 9.36
CA TYR A 76 42.16 0.15 9.50
C TYR A 76 43.00 -0.75 8.58
N CYS A 77 43.97 -0.09 7.94
CA CYS A 77 45.06 -0.61 7.13
C CYS A 77 46.30 -0.85 8.01
N ARG A 78 46.96 -2.03 7.94
CA ARG A 78 48.44 -2.20 7.84
C ARG A 78 48.92 -3.67 7.94
N SER A 79 49.66 -4.07 6.89
CA SER A 79 50.92 -4.85 6.84
C SER A 79 51.23 -6.02 7.79
N GLY A 80 51.58 -7.19 7.21
CA GLY A 80 52.76 -7.99 7.61
C GLY A 80 52.61 -9.51 7.82
N GLY A 81 53.33 -10.31 7.00
CA GLY A 81 53.96 -11.63 7.31
C GLY A 81 53.08 -12.91 7.31
N ARG A 82 53.26 -13.85 6.35
CA ARG A 82 54.02 -15.15 6.43
C ARG A 82 53.56 -16.07 7.60
N GLN A 83 53.14 -17.34 7.44
CA GLN A 83 53.59 -18.42 6.55
C GLN A 83 52.51 -19.52 6.41
N SER A 84 52.67 -20.31 5.35
CA SER A 84 51.99 -21.53 4.91
C SER A 84 51.70 -22.61 5.96
N HIS A 85 50.59 -23.35 5.81
CA HIS A 85 50.60 -24.83 5.79
C HIS A 85 49.28 -25.42 5.26
N GLN A 86 49.46 -26.50 4.49
CA GLN A 86 48.56 -27.47 3.90
C GLN A 86 47.02 -27.31 3.93
N ILE A 87 46.50 -27.37 2.70
CA ILE A 87 45.21 -27.94 2.28
C ILE A 87 44.93 -29.26 3.01
N TYR A 88 43.79 -29.39 3.69
CA TYR A 88 43.01 -30.63 3.68
C TYR A 88 41.52 -30.31 3.63
N VAL A 89 40.92 -30.92 2.62
CA VAL A 89 39.52 -30.94 2.22
C VAL A 89 38.67 -31.43 3.40
N ASN A 90 37.75 -30.60 3.88
CA ASN A 90 36.60 -31.07 4.64
C ASN A 90 35.31 -30.55 3.96
N TYR A 91 35.08 -31.04 2.75
CA TYR A 91 33.77 -31.02 2.11
C TYR A 91 32.86 -32.00 2.86
N GLY A 92 32.38 -31.58 4.03
CA GLY A 92 31.57 -32.46 4.89
C GLY A 92 30.47 -31.77 5.68
N TYR A 93 30.34 -30.44 5.64
CA TYR A 93 29.40 -29.71 6.51
C TYR A 93 28.70 -28.50 5.85
N LEU A 94 28.43 -28.57 4.55
CA LEU A 94 27.65 -27.54 3.84
C LEU A 94 26.25 -27.99 3.37
N GLN A 95 25.86 -29.26 3.56
CA GLN A 95 24.54 -29.75 3.10
C GLN A 95 23.42 -29.72 4.17
N GLY A 96 23.72 -29.37 5.43
CA GLY A 96 22.73 -29.35 6.52
C GLY A 96 21.98 -28.03 6.71
N ARG A 97 22.65 -26.88 6.60
CA ARG A 97 22.02 -25.57 6.85
C ARG A 97 21.14 -25.06 5.70
N ASP A 98 21.43 -25.48 4.47
CA ASP A 98 20.67 -25.04 3.30
C ASP A 98 19.37 -25.81 3.12
N LYS A 99 19.31 -27.07 3.57
CA LYS A 99 18.05 -27.83 3.64
C LYS A 99 17.12 -27.23 4.68
N GLU A 100 17.58 -26.89 5.88
CA GLU A 100 16.74 -26.20 6.87
C GLU A 100 16.30 -24.80 6.42
N ARG A 101 17.15 -24.05 5.73
CA ARG A 101 16.76 -22.75 5.12
C ARG A 101 15.79 -22.92 3.96
N HIS A 102 15.90 -23.99 3.16
CA HIS A 102 14.94 -24.34 2.10
C HIS A 102 13.64 -24.93 2.64
N GLU A 103 13.68 -25.69 3.73
CA GLU A 103 12.54 -26.26 4.46
C GLU A 103 11.81 -25.13 5.19
N GLN A 104 12.52 -24.19 5.78
CA GLN A 104 11.96 -22.96 6.34
C GLN A 104 11.47 -22.00 5.24
N LYS A 105 12.08 -21.98 4.05
CA LYS A 105 11.56 -21.26 2.87
C LYS A 105 10.34 -21.94 2.26
N LYS A 106 10.27 -23.28 2.26
CA LYS A 106 9.09 -24.09 1.83
C LYS A 106 7.96 -24.02 2.87
N LYS A 107 8.26 -24.02 4.16
CA LYS A 107 7.32 -23.71 5.25
C LYS A 107 6.86 -22.24 5.21
N LYS A 108 7.71 -21.30 4.77
CA LYS A 108 7.35 -19.89 4.50
C LYS A 108 6.55 -19.70 3.20
N SER A 109 6.54 -20.64 2.25
CA SER A 109 5.80 -20.49 0.99
C SER A 109 4.39 -21.07 1.02
N ASN A 110 4.08 -21.95 1.98
CA ASN A 110 2.83 -22.71 2.00
C ASN A 110 1.87 -22.34 3.15
N THR A 111 2.05 -21.17 3.77
CA THR A 111 1.05 -20.58 4.66
C THR A 111 0.10 -19.67 3.87
N ILE A 112 -1.17 -20.07 3.91
CA ILE A 112 -2.39 -19.39 3.45
C ILE A 112 -2.17 -17.89 3.19
N ARG A 113 -2.30 -17.51 1.91
CA ARG A 113 -2.33 -16.11 1.49
C ARG A 113 -3.67 -15.56 1.99
N TYR A 114 -3.68 -14.86 3.13
CA TYR A 114 -4.86 -14.10 3.56
C TYR A 114 -5.32 -13.21 2.39
N SER A 115 -6.44 -13.63 1.82
CA SER A 115 -7.02 -13.09 0.60
C SER A 115 -8.34 -12.47 1.01
N ALA A 116 -8.65 -11.28 0.50
CA ALA A 116 -9.87 -10.57 0.90
C ALA A 116 -11.13 -11.44 0.75
N GLY A 117 -11.12 -12.40 -0.18
CA GLY A 117 -12.21 -13.35 -0.42
C GLY A 117 -12.44 -14.41 0.67
N GLU A 118 -11.59 -14.48 1.70
CA GLU A 118 -11.74 -15.37 2.86
C GLU A 118 -12.31 -14.64 4.10
N LEU A 119 -12.61 -13.33 3.99
CA LEU A 119 -13.20 -12.56 5.10
C LEU A 119 -14.61 -13.05 5.42
N THR A 120 -14.91 -13.17 6.71
CA THR A 120 -16.28 -13.41 7.18
C THR A 120 -17.15 -12.18 6.92
N SER A 121 -18.46 -12.37 6.78
CA SER A 121 -19.41 -11.26 6.59
C SER A 121 -19.37 -10.26 7.75
N GLU A 122 -19.17 -10.75 8.97
CA GLU A 122 -19.06 -9.90 10.17
C GLU A 122 -17.82 -9.00 10.15
N GLU A 123 -16.68 -9.52 9.70
CA GLU A 123 -15.45 -8.71 9.56
C GLU A 123 -15.61 -7.64 8.48
N LEU A 124 -16.30 -7.97 7.38
CA LEU A 124 -16.61 -7.01 6.32
C LEU A 124 -17.51 -5.88 6.83
N GLU A 125 -18.54 -6.20 7.62
CA GLU A 125 -19.44 -5.20 8.22
C GLU A 125 -18.70 -4.30 9.22
N ARG A 126 -17.82 -4.87 10.05
CA ARG A 126 -16.93 -4.09 10.93
C ARG A 126 -16.04 -3.13 10.16
N ILE A 127 -15.45 -3.58 9.05
CA ILE A 127 -14.65 -2.71 8.17
C ILE A 127 -15.52 -1.59 7.60
N VAL A 128 -16.72 -1.89 7.09
CA VAL A 128 -17.60 -0.89 6.49
C VAL A 128 -18.05 0.15 7.52
N THR A 129 -18.42 -0.27 8.72
CA THR A 129 -18.85 0.64 9.81
C THR A 129 -17.72 1.58 10.24
N ILE A 130 -16.48 1.08 10.37
CA ILE A 130 -15.30 1.90 10.67
C ILE A 130 -15.03 2.92 9.56
N ILE A 131 -15.21 2.52 8.30
CA ILE A 131 -14.99 3.40 7.16
C ILE A 131 -16.04 4.51 7.10
N GLN A 132 -17.31 4.20 7.41
CA GLN A 132 -18.41 5.17 7.41
C GLN A 132 -18.33 6.15 8.58
N ASN A 133 -17.98 5.68 9.78
CA ASN A 133 -17.99 6.49 11.00
C ASN A 133 -16.60 6.54 11.68
N PRO A 134 -15.57 7.12 11.05
CA PRO A 134 -14.19 7.02 11.53
C PRO A 134 -13.94 7.73 12.87
N THR A 135 -14.69 8.79 13.18
CA THR A 135 -14.55 9.57 14.41
C THR A 135 -14.90 8.76 15.67
N GLN A 136 -15.85 7.84 15.56
CA GLN A 136 -16.29 6.99 16.67
C GLN A 136 -15.21 5.97 17.09
N TYR A 137 -14.40 5.51 16.14
CA TYR A 137 -13.33 4.52 16.37
C TYR A 137 -11.99 5.14 16.77
N LYS A 138 -12.02 6.37 17.31
CA LYS A 138 -10.85 7.13 17.77
C LYS A 138 -9.83 7.40 16.65
N ILE A 139 -10.30 7.65 15.41
CA ILE A 139 -9.45 8.15 14.33
C ILE A 139 -9.40 9.68 14.45
N PRO A 140 -8.20 10.29 14.48
CA PRO A 140 -8.09 11.72 14.63
C PRO A 140 -8.51 12.48 13.37
N SER A 141 -9.05 13.69 13.55
CA SER A 141 -9.60 14.52 12.46
C SER A 141 -8.59 14.84 11.36
N TRP A 142 -7.32 15.06 11.72
CA TRP A 142 -6.23 15.34 10.77
C TRP A 142 -5.96 14.20 9.78
N PHE A 143 -6.46 12.98 10.05
CA PHE A 143 -6.30 11.82 9.18
C PHE A 143 -7.41 11.68 8.14
N LEU A 144 -8.53 12.42 8.30
CA LEU A 144 -9.68 12.34 7.41
C LEU A 144 -9.43 13.11 6.10
N ASN A 145 -10.02 12.63 5.00
CA ASN A 145 -9.83 13.19 3.67
C ASN A 145 -10.39 14.62 3.51
N ARG A 146 -11.54 14.93 4.13
CA ARG A 146 -12.19 16.24 4.02
C ARG A 146 -12.35 16.85 5.40
N GLN A 147 -11.42 17.73 5.73
CA GLN A 147 -11.44 18.48 6.98
C GLN A 147 -12.13 19.82 6.75
N ARG A 148 -12.95 20.24 7.72
CA ARG A 148 -13.69 21.51 7.77
C ARG A 148 -14.38 21.83 6.45
N ASP A 149 -15.42 21.07 6.13
CA ASP A 149 -16.20 21.34 4.92
C ASP A 149 -16.81 22.75 4.97
N ILE A 150 -16.87 23.44 3.83
CA ILE A 150 -17.35 24.83 3.76
C ILE A 150 -18.84 24.93 4.12
N VAL A 151 -19.62 23.90 3.80
CA VAL A 151 -21.07 23.86 4.05
C VAL A 151 -21.35 23.42 5.48
N ASP A 152 -20.86 22.24 5.87
CA ASP A 152 -21.24 21.60 7.12
C ASP A 152 -20.30 21.92 8.29
N GLY A 153 -19.12 22.47 8.04
CA GLY A 153 -18.08 22.74 9.04
C GLY A 153 -17.42 21.50 9.67
N LYS A 154 -17.98 20.31 9.44
CA LYS A 154 -17.54 19.03 10.03
C LYS A 154 -16.38 18.42 9.25
N ASP A 155 -15.60 17.60 9.97
CA ASP A 155 -14.58 16.73 9.38
C ASP A 155 -15.21 15.39 8.99
N SER A 156 -15.03 14.98 7.74
CA SER A 156 -15.64 13.76 7.20
C SER A 156 -14.68 12.96 6.32
N GLN A 157 -14.88 11.65 6.31
CA GLN A 157 -14.26 10.78 5.32
C GLN A 157 -15.18 10.67 4.10
N ILE A 158 -14.70 11.13 2.94
CA ILE A 158 -15.44 10.94 1.70
C ILE A 158 -15.13 9.56 1.10
N LEU A 159 -16.17 8.85 0.68
CA LEU A 159 -16.10 7.47 0.20
C LEU A 159 -16.69 7.32 -1.20
N ALA A 160 -16.08 6.43 -1.99
CA ALA A 160 -16.58 5.95 -3.29
C ALA A 160 -17.12 7.09 -4.18
N ASN A 161 -18.42 7.06 -4.49
CA ASN A 161 -19.09 8.02 -5.37
C ASN A 161 -19.19 9.42 -4.75
N GLY A 162 -19.20 9.52 -3.41
CA GLY A 162 -19.23 10.81 -2.72
C GLY A 162 -18.02 11.68 -3.03
N VAL A 163 -16.87 11.06 -3.36
CA VAL A 163 -15.64 11.79 -3.74
C VAL A 163 -15.87 12.56 -5.03
N ASP A 164 -16.45 11.91 -6.04
CA ASP A 164 -16.67 12.51 -7.35
C ASP A 164 -17.75 13.61 -7.26
N SER A 165 -18.82 13.40 -6.49
CA SER A 165 -19.86 14.42 -6.27
C SER A 165 -19.31 15.67 -5.58
N LYS A 166 -18.62 15.51 -4.44
CA LYS A 166 -18.04 16.65 -3.71
C LYS A 166 -17.01 17.42 -4.55
N LEU A 167 -16.19 16.72 -5.35
CA LEU A 167 -15.26 17.38 -6.26
C LEU A 167 -15.97 18.19 -7.36
N ARG A 168 -17.10 17.71 -7.87
CA ARG A 168 -17.91 18.46 -8.84
C ARG A 168 -18.50 19.72 -8.23
N ASP A 169 -19.09 19.61 -7.04
CA ASP A 169 -19.67 20.74 -6.31
C ASP A 169 -18.62 21.82 -6.02
N ASP A 170 -17.43 21.41 -5.57
CA ASP A 170 -16.31 22.32 -5.31
C ASP A 170 -15.85 23.04 -6.59
N LEU A 171 -15.77 22.33 -7.72
CA LEU A 171 -15.38 22.91 -9.01
C LEU A 171 -16.46 23.84 -9.57
N GLU A 172 -17.72 23.48 -9.43
CA GLU A 172 -18.83 24.31 -9.89
C GLU A 172 -18.93 25.61 -9.07
N ARG A 173 -18.75 25.51 -7.75
CA ARG A 173 -18.65 26.69 -6.88
C ARG A 173 -17.53 27.63 -7.32
N LEU A 174 -16.34 27.09 -7.61
CA LEU A 174 -15.21 27.90 -8.09
C LEU A 174 -15.46 28.55 -9.45
N LYS A 175 -16.21 27.88 -10.34
CA LYS A 175 -16.63 28.44 -11.63
C LYS A 175 -17.64 29.57 -11.45
N LYS A 176 -18.64 29.40 -10.57
CA LYS A 176 -19.64 30.42 -10.24
C LYS A 176 -19.03 31.67 -9.62
N ILE A 177 -18.06 31.50 -8.71
CA ILE A 177 -17.29 32.62 -8.11
C ILE A 177 -16.39 33.33 -9.15
N ARG A 178 -16.10 32.71 -10.30
CA ARG A 178 -15.13 33.17 -11.30
C ARG A 178 -13.70 33.31 -10.74
N ALA A 179 -13.34 32.46 -9.78
CA ALA A 179 -11.97 32.42 -9.25
C ALA A 179 -10.99 31.97 -10.36
N HIS A 180 -9.77 32.53 -10.38
CA HIS A 180 -8.73 32.16 -11.37
C HIS A 180 -8.48 30.64 -11.43
N ARG A 181 -8.47 29.96 -10.27
CA ARG A 181 -8.39 28.50 -10.19
C ARG A 181 -9.59 27.81 -10.87
N GLY A 182 -10.81 28.31 -10.67
CA GLY A 182 -12.03 27.80 -11.30
C GLY A 182 -12.02 27.97 -12.81
N LEU A 183 -11.59 29.14 -13.31
CA LEU A 183 -11.45 29.42 -14.73
C LEU A 183 -10.40 28.50 -15.40
N ARG A 184 -9.28 28.23 -14.74
CA ARG A 184 -8.30 27.25 -15.27
C ARG A 184 -8.86 25.84 -15.34
N HIS A 185 -9.65 25.42 -14.36
CA HIS A 185 -10.37 24.14 -14.43
C HIS A 185 -11.41 24.11 -15.56
N TYR A 186 -12.05 25.26 -15.86
CA TYR A 186 -12.96 25.38 -17.01
C TYR A 186 -12.23 25.24 -18.35
N TRP A 187 -11.07 25.89 -18.50
CA TRP A 187 -10.22 25.79 -19.69
C TRP A 187 -9.37 24.50 -19.78
N GLY A 188 -9.45 23.62 -18.78
CA GLY A 188 -8.66 22.38 -18.75
C GLY A 188 -7.14 22.59 -18.59
N LEU A 189 -6.72 23.74 -18.05
CA LEU A 189 -5.31 24.07 -17.84
C LEU A 189 -4.83 23.64 -16.44
N ARG A 190 -3.51 23.48 -16.30
CA ARG A 190 -2.86 23.21 -15.01
C ARG A 190 -3.07 24.39 -14.06
N VAL A 191 -3.44 24.10 -12.81
CA VAL A 191 -3.97 25.09 -11.87
C VAL A 191 -2.92 25.66 -10.90
N ARG A 192 -1.94 24.86 -10.49
CA ARG A 192 -0.96 25.19 -9.43
C ARG A 192 0.18 26.11 -9.89
N GLY A 193 -0.04 26.98 -10.89
CA GLY A 193 0.99 27.91 -11.38
C GLY A 193 2.17 27.26 -12.10
N GLN A 194 1.99 26.05 -12.63
CA GLN A 194 3.05 25.35 -13.38
C GLN A 194 3.34 26.04 -14.72
N HIS A 195 4.61 26.11 -15.11
CA HIS A 195 5.01 26.65 -16.42
C HIS A 195 4.53 25.78 -17.58
N THR A 196 3.58 26.28 -18.37
CA THR A 196 2.96 25.56 -19.49
C THR A 196 3.68 25.77 -20.83
N LYS A 197 4.75 26.57 -20.90
CA LYS A 197 5.52 26.81 -22.13
C LYS A 197 6.14 25.50 -22.67
N THR A 198 6.79 24.74 -21.79
CA THR A 198 7.52 23.50 -22.11
C THR A 198 6.81 22.25 -21.57
N THR A 199 6.17 22.34 -20.40
CA THR A 199 5.59 21.17 -19.72
C THR A 199 4.11 20.95 -20.07
N GLY A 200 3.66 19.69 -20.08
CA GLY A 200 2.25 19.35 -20.30
C GLY A 200 1.80 19.37 -21.76
N ARG A 201 2.75 19.41 -22.72
CA ARG A 201 2.46 19.21 -24.14
C ARG A 201 2.18 17.72 -24.40
N ARG A 202 1.18 17.44 -25.23
CA ARG A 202 0.86 16.07 -25.70
C ARG A 202 1.51 15.87 -27.07
N GLY A 203 2.23 14.77 -27.24
CA GLY A 203 2.99 14.43 -28.45
C GLY A 203 4.44 14.02 -28.12
N ARG A 204 5.09 13.26 -29.02
CA ARG A 204 6.53 12.99 -28.92
C ARG A 204 7.29 14.28 -29.14
N THR A 205 8.36 14.51 -28.36
CA THR A 205 9.34 15.54 -28.66
C THR A 205 9.87 15.29 -30.06
N VAL A 206 9.63 16.21 -30.99
CA VAL A 206 10.22 16.15 -32.32
C VAL A 206 11.69 16.47 -32.14
N GLY A 207 12.54 15.44 -32.08
CA GLY A 207 13.98 15.61 -32.16
C GLY A 207 14.40 16.07 -33.55
N VAL A 208 15.67 16.43 -33.73
CA VAL A 208 16.23 16.74 -35.05
C VAL A 208 16.22 15.48 -35.91
N SER A 209 15.45 15.46 -37.00
CA SER A 209 15.49 14.38 -37.98
C SER A 209 16.73 14.53 -38.85
N LYS A 210 17.70 13.63 -38.73
CA LYS A 210 18.78 13.52 -39.71
C LYS A 210 18.26 12.79 -40.95
N LYS A 211 18.56 13.32 -42.15
CA LYS A 211 18.28 12.66 -43.43
C LYS A 211 18.97 11.29 -43.41
N LYS A 212 18.23 10.20 -43.61
CA LYS A 212 18.83 8.87 -43.83
C LYS A 212 19.71 8.98 -45.08
N GLY A 213 21.01 8.72 -44.92
CA GLY A 213 21.94 8.60 -46.04
C GLY A 213 21.42 7.52 -46.99
N GLY A 214 21.43 7.84 -48.27
CA GLY A 214 21.11 6.90 -49.35
C GLY A 214 22.18 5.85 -49.53
#